data_AF-A0A8J4EEH8-F1
#
_entry.id   AF-A0A8J4EEH8-F1
#
_cell.length_a   1.000
_cell.length_b   1.000
_cell.length_c   1.000
_cell.angle_alpha   90.00
_cell.angle_beta   90.00
_cell.angle_gamma   90.00
#
_symmetry.space_group_name_H-M   'P 1'
#
loop_
_entity.id
_entity.type
_entity.pdbx_description
1 polymer ?
#
loop_
_entity_poly.entity_id
_entity_poly.type
_entity_poly.pdbx_seq_one_letter_code
_entity_poly.pdbx_strand_id
1 'polypeptide(L)'
;MTWCTGPNPRPGGPAAGPAHADVAWRAAARAAGHARALHGYEEAAALLAAARAAQAHDRACGPADRYDLLMAHAEACRWAGDRDGQLDAIDLACRAADELGDVERLARAAVAVGDGSVWTLRDPYVVHPPAVDGLRRVLRELPTGDSDLRCRSLLTLAGDLHYADAPLEREALTDEGLAMARRIGDPHLRAWAAPTTLPPSPRRGSCPWWPRGSPTSAKAGASRRPAPRRRARGPGSFACRRADRRAGSGSRTGGR
;
A
#
# COMPACT_ATOMS: atom_id res chain seq x y z
N MET A 1 -29.29 -32.61 21.42
CA MET A 1 -27.96 -32.19 20.92
C MET A 1 -28.16 -30.90 20.15
N THR A 2 -28.07 -29.79 20.87
CA THR A 2 -28.42 -28.44 20.37
C THR A 2 -27.12 -27.69 20.19
N TRP A 3 -26.78 -27.36 18.94
CA TRP A 3 -25.60 -26.57 18.61
C TRP A 3 -25.81 -25.13 19.07
N CYS A 4 -24.97 -24.66 19.98
CA CYS A 4 -24.88 -23.26 20.35
C CYS A 4 -24.08 -22.51 19.27
N THR A 5 -24.75 -21.60 18.60
CA THR A 5 -24.18 -20.58 17.72
C THR A 5 -23.26 -19.65 18.53
N GLY A 6 -22.05 -19.42 18.02
CA GLY A 6 -21.08 -18.48 18.58
C GLY A 6 -21.53 -17.02 18.54
N PRO A 7 -20.89 -16.13 19.31
CA PRO A 7 -21.29 -14.73 19.40
C PRO A 7 -21.00 -13.98 18.10
N ASN A 8 -22.05 -13.32 17.60
CA ASN A 8 -22.06 -12.41 16.46
C ASN A 8 -21.13 -11.20 16.73
N PRO A 9 -20.28 -10.75 15.79
CA PRO A 9 -19.53 -9.51 15.94
C PRO A 9 -20.48 -8.33 16.15
N ARG A 10 -20.22 -7.53 17.20
CA ARG A 10 -21.02 -6.33 17.49
C ARG A 10 -20.78 -5.28 16.39
N PRO A 11 -21.82 -4.76 15.73
CA PRO A 11 -21.66 -3.66 14.79
C PRO A 11 -21.52 -2.34 15.54
N GLY A 12 -20.54 -1.53 15.12
CA GLY A 12 -20.56 -0.07 15.19
C GLY A 12 -20.65 0.56 16.59
N GLY A 13 -19.53 1.09 17.09
CA GLY A 13 -19.59 2.22 18.01
C GLY A 13 -20.45 3.35 17.44
N PRO A 14 -21.05 4.21 18.29
CA PRO A 14 -21.98 5.23 17.82
C PRO A 14 -21.31 6.09 16.75
N ALA A 15 -21.90 6.10 15.55
CA ALA A 15 -21.50 7.03 14.50
C ALA A 15 -21.79 8.45 15.02
N ALA A 16 -20.76 9.06 15.59
CA ALA A 16 -20.78 10.47 15.94
C ALA A 16 -21.14 11.26 14.69
N GLY A 17 -22.12 12.16 14.80
CA GLY A 17 -22.41 13.11 13.72
C GLY A 17 -21.14 13.94 13.39
N PRO A 18 -21.05 14.56 12.21
CA PRO A 18 -19.85 15.29 11.77
C PRO A 18 -19.35 16.34 12.79
N ALA A 19 -20.25 16.86 13.62
CA ALA A 19 -19.95 17.82 14.69
C ALA A 19 -19.07 17.28 15.83
N HIS A 20 -18.92 15.96 15.96
CA HIS A 20 -18.11 15.32 17.02
C HIS A 20 -17.01 14.42 16.46
N ALA A 21 -16.73 14.52 15.15
CA ALA A 21 -15.71 13.70 14.49
C ALA A 21 -14.33 13.88 15.14
N ASP A 22 -13.98 15.11 15.50
CA ASP A 22 -12.70 15.51 16.10
C ASP A 22 -12.47 14.89 17.49
N VAL A 23 -13.52 14.82 18.31
CA VAL A 23 -13.50 14.15 19.62
C VAL A 23 -13.44 12.65 19.45
N ALA A 24 -14.23 12.11 18.50
CA ALA A 24 -14.37 10.68 18.28
C ALA A 24 -13.04 10.03 17.84
N TRP A 25 -12.37 10.56 16.81
CA TRP A 25 -11.14 9.94 16.31
C TRP A 25 -10.01 10.01 17.34
N ARG A 26 -9.89 11.13 18.08
CA ARG A 26 -8.86 11.27 19.13
C ARG A 26 -9.15 10.35 20.33
N ALA A 27 -10.41 10.16 20.70
CA ALA A 27 -10.78 9.23 21.74
C ALA A 27 -10.47 7.78 21.35
N ALA A 28 -10.79 7.37 20.12
CA ALA A 28 -10.46 6.06 19.59
C ALA A 28 -8.94 5.84 19.51
N ALA A 29 -8.16 6.83 19.06
CA ALA A 29 -6.70 6.77 19.05
C ALA A 29 -6.10 6.61 20.46
N ARG A 30 -6.63 7.33 21.46
CA ARG A 30 -6.23 7.14 22.87
C ARG A 30 -6.57 5.74 23.37
N ALA A 31 -7.77 5.24 23.08
CA ALA A 31 -8.17 3.89 23.47
C ALA A 31 -7.25 2.83 22.83
N ALA A 32 -6.88 2.99 21.56
CA ALA A 32 -5.93 2.12 20.89
C ALA A 32 -4.55 2.12 21.58
N GLY A 33 -4.09 3.28 22.06
CA GLY A 33 -2.88 3.39 22.88
C GLY A 33 -2.94 2.55 24.15
N HIS A 34 -4.09 2.53 24.84
CA HIS A 34 -4.30 1.68 26.02
C HIS A 34 -4.35 0.19 25.64
N ALA A 35 -5.06 -0.17 24.58
CA ALA A 35 -5.13 -1.54 24.09
C ALA A 35 -3.73 -2.08 23.74
N ARG A 36 -2.92 -1.29 23.02
CA ARG A 36 -1.54 -1.63 22.69
C ARG A 36 -0.67 -1.82 23.94
N ALA A 37 -0.80 -0.96 24.95
CA ALA A 37 -0.06 -1.10 26.21
C ALA A 37 -0.38 -2.41 26.97
N LEU A 38 -1.57 -2.98 26.71
CA LEU A 38 -2.02 -4.27 27.23
C LEU A 38 -1.84 -5.42 26.22
N HIS A 39 -1.06 -5.22 25.15
CA HIS A 39 -0.83 -6.19 24.07
C HIS A 39 -2.09 -6.62 23.28
N GLY A 40 -3.18 -5.84 23.36
CA GLY A 40 -4.38 -6.01 22.54
C GLY A 40 -4.18 -5.39 21.16
N TYR A 41 -3.33 -5.97 20.32
CA TYR A 41 -2.94 -5.37 19.04
C TYR A 41 -4.05 -5.40 17.98
N GLU A 42 -4.84 -6.47 17.91
CA GLU A 42 -6.01 -6.54 17.03
C GLU A 42 -7.05 -5.47 17.40
N GLU A 43 -7.31 -5.30 18.70
CA GLU A 43 -8.20 -4.25 19.21
C GLU A 43 -7.64 -2.85 18.91
N ALA A 44 -6.34 -2.64 19.11
CA ALA A 44 -5.69 -1.38 18.78
C ALA A 44 -5.81 -1.06 17.28
N ALA A 45 -5.61 -2.04 16.40
CA ALA A 45 -5.77 -1.88 14.96
C ALA A 45 -7.23 -1.53 14.60
N ALA A 46 -8.21 -2.26 15.16
CA ALA A 46 -9.63 -1.97 14.94
C ALA A 46 -10.03 -0.56 15.42
N LEU A 47 -9.54 -0.13 16.58
CA LEU A 47 -9.78 1.22 17.11
C LEU A 47 -9.15 2.31 16.23
N LEU A 48 -7.95 2.08 15.71
CA LEU A 48 -7.28 3.03 14.80
C LEU A 48 -7.95 3.07 13.42
N ALA A 49 -8.45 1.95 12.92
CA ALA A 49 -9.28 1.91 11.72
C ALA A 49 -10.58 2.71 11.90
N ALA A 50 -11.24 2.58 13.06
CA ALA A 50 -12.41 3.37 13.41
C ALA A 50 -12.08 4.87 13.57
N ALA A 51 -10.93 5.19 14.17
CA ALA A 51 -10.43 6.56 14.25
C ALA A 51 -10.24 7.18 12.86
N ARG A 52 -9.63 6.45 11.92
CA ARG A 52 -9.43 6.89 10.53
C ARG A 52 -10.77 7.16 9.82
N ALA A 53 -11.77 6.29 10.03
CA ALA A 53 -13.10 6.51 9.48
C ALA A 53 -13.76 7.77 10.03
N ALA A 54 -13.65 8.01 11.34
CA ALA A 54 -14.16 9.23 11.96
C ALA A 54 -13.40 10.49 11.49
N GLN A 55 -12.08 10.39 11.32
CA GLN A 55 -11.22 11.48 10.85
C GLN A 55 -11.63 12.00 9.46
N ALA A 56 -12.19 11.14 8.59
CA ALA A 56 -12.72 11.56 7.28
C ALA A 56 -13.89 12.56 7.36
N HIS A 57 -14.53 12.68 8.53
CA HIS A 57 -15.63 13.63 8.78
C HIS A 57 -15.17 14.90 9.50
N ASP A 58 -13.92 14.96 9.98
CA ASP A 58 -13.34 16.12 10.64
C ASP A 58 -12.68 17.06 9.61
N ARG A 59 -13.34 18.19 9.31
CA ARG A 59 -12.82 19.20 8.36
C ARG A 59 -11.61 19.96 8.87
N ALA A 60 -11.36 19.97 10.18
CA ALA A 60 -10.21 20.63 10.77
C ALA A 60 -8.96 19.72 10.76
N CYS A 61 -9.13 18.43 10.49
CA CYS A 61 -8.04 17.48 10.43
C CYS A 61 -7.08 17.78 9.28
N GLY A 62 -5.82 18.04 9.62
CA GLY A 62 -4.77 18.29 8.64
C GLY A 62 -4.15 17.01 8.06
N PRO A 63 -3.31 17.13 7.02
CA PRO A 63 -2.48 16.01 6.54
C PRO A 63 -1.52 15.44 7.61
N ALA A 64 -1.05 16.26 8.55
CA ALA A 64 -0.18 15.82 9.65
C ALA A 64 -0.92 14.90 10.63
N ASP A 65 -2.13 15.27 11.07
CA ASP A 65 -2.96 14.42 11.93
C ASP A 65 -3.30 13.08 11.26
N ARG A 66 -3.54 13.11 9.94
CA ARG A 66 -3.77 11.89 9.14
C ARG A 66 -2.53 11.02 9.10
N TYR A 67 -1.37 11.61 8.83
CA TYR A 67 -0.09 10.89 8.81
C TYR A 67 0.19 10.19 10.14
N ASP A 68 0.09 10.91 11.26
CA ASP A 68 0.40 10.36 12.59
C ASP A 68 -0.53 9.20 12.94
N LEU A 69 -1.83 9.33 12.62
CA LEU A 69 -2.80 8.25 12.84
C LEU A 69 -2.54 7.03 11.97
N LEU A 70 -2.17 7.23 10.71
CA LEU A 70 -1.85 6.14 9.77
C LEU A 70 -0.59 5.39 10.16
N MET A 71 0.44 6.10 10.64
CA MET A 71 1.66 5.46 11.16
C MET A 71 1.38 4.63 12.41
N ALA A 72 0.53 5.14 13.33
CA ALA A 72 0.08 4.37 14.48
C ALA A 72 -0.72 3.12 14.06
N HIS A 73 -1.60 3.25 13.07
CA HIS A 73 -2.40 2.14 12.54
C HIS A 73 -1.51 1.06 11.89
N ALA A 74 -0.56 1.47 11.04
CA ALA A 74 0.39 0.55 10.42
C ALA A 74 1.17 -0.26 11.46
N GLU A 75 1.62 0.38 12.54
CA GLU A 75 2.31 -0.31 13.62
C GLU A 75 1.40 -1.29 14.38
N ALA A 76 0.14 -0.92 14.65
CA ALA A 76 -0.82 -1.82 15.29
C ALA A 76 -1.11 -3.04 14.41
N CYS A 77 -1.34 -2.84 13.12
CA CYS A 77 -1.52 -3.92 12.13
C CYS A 77 -0.31 -4.86 12.09
N ARG A 78 0.92 -4.32 12.10
CA ARG A 78 2.15 -5.14 12.16
C ARG A 78 2.13 -6.11 13.34
N TRP A 79 1.83 -5.60 14.54
CA TRP A 79 1.80 -6.42 15.75
C TRP A 79 0.60 -7.38 15.81
N ALA A 80 -0.50 -7.03 15.15
CA ALA A 80 -1.67 -7.89 14.97
C ALA A 80 -1.47 -8.97 13.88
N GLY A 81 -0.37 -8.92 13.11
CA GLY A 81 -0.16 -9.79 11.96
C GLY A 81 -1.07 -9.47 10.75
N ASP A 82 -1.75 -8.31 10.77
CA ASP A 82 -2.58 -7.82 9.67
C ASP A 82 -1.72 -7.12 8.62
N ARG A 83 -1.14 -7.92 7.72
CA ARG A 83 -0.22 -7.42 6.70
C ARG A 83 -0.90 -6.48 5.70
N ASP A 84 -2.11 -6.81 5.26
CA ASP A 84 -2.82 -6.02 4.27
C ASP A 84 -3.20 -4.64 4.85
N GLY A 85 -3.70 -4.61 6.10
CA GLY A 85 -3.97 -3.37 6.81
C GLY A 85 -2.72 -2.51 7.04
N GLN A 86 -1.56 -3.14 7.31
CA GLN A 86 -0.29 -2.42 7.43
C GLN A 86 0.11 -1.75 6.11
N LEU A 87 0.09 -2.50 4.99
CA LEU A 87 0.49 -1.97 3.69
C LEU A 87 -0.44 -0.84 3.22
N ASP A 88 -1.75 -1.00 3.40
CA ASP A 88 -2.74 0.04 3.10
C ASP A 88 -2.50 1.32 3.92
N ALA A 89 -2.20 1.17 5.20
CA ALA A 89 -1.90 2.29 6.09
C ALA A 89 -0.61 3.02 5.68
N ILE A 90 0.44 2.27 5.33
CA ILE A 90 1.72 2.82 4.85
C ILE A 90 1.52 3.61 3.54
N ASP A 91 0.81 3.04 2.57
CA ASP A 91 0.60 3.71 1.28
C ASP A 91 -0.23 5.00 1.44
N LEU A 92 -1.19 5.02 2.36
CA LEU A 92 -1.90 6.24 2.73
C LEU A 92 -1.00 7.24 3.47
N ALA A 93 -0.10 6.78 4.34
CA ALA A 93 0.83 7.64 5.07
C ALA A 93 1.83 8.31 4.12
N CYS A 94 2.35 7.57 3.13
CA CYS A 94 3.18 8.12 2.06
C CYS A 94 2.45 9.25 1.32
N ARG A 95 1.18 9.05 0.94
CA ARG A 95 0.36 10.11 0.31
C ARG A 95 0.17 11.32 1.22
N ALA A 96 -0.09 11.13 2.51
CA ALA A 96 -0.22 12.23 3.46
C ALA A 96 1.09 13.00 3.64
N ALA A 97 2.24 12.31 3.64
CA ALA A 97 3.56 12.94 3.66
C ALA A 97 3.87 13.74 2.39
N ASP A 98 3.46 13.23 1.22
CA ASP A 98 3.56 13.95 -0.04
C ASP A 98 2.74 15.24 -0.03
N GLU A 99 1.51 15.21 0.50
CA GLU A 99 0.67 16.40 0.66
C GLU A 99 1.29 17.44 1.63
N LEU A 100 2.09 16.99 2.60
CA LEU A 100 2.85 17.86 3.51
C LEU A 100 4.12 18.45 2.87
N GLY A 101 4.60 17.87 1.77
CA GLY A 101 5.92 18.18 1.22
C GLY A 101 7.08 17.79 2.16
N ASP A 102 6.87 16.83 3.05
CA ASP A 102 7.85 16.41 4.06
C ASP A 102 8.52 15.10 3.66
N VAL A 103 9.73 15.20 3.11
CA VAL A 103 10.52 14.05 2.66
C VAL A 103 10.90 13.11 3.80
N GLU A 104 11.12 13.60 5.02
CA GLU A 104 11.46 12.73 6.14
C GLU A 104 10.26 11.91 6.58
N ARG A 105 9.06 12.50 6.60
CA ARG A 105 7.82 11.75 6.85
C ARG A 105 7.56 10.72 5.75
N LEU A 106 7.81 11.07 4.49
CA LEU A 106 7.70 10.13 3.37
C LEU A 106 8.67 8.96 3.55
N ALA A 107 9.93 9.23 3.88
CA ALA A 107 10.94 8.22 4.14
C ALA A 107 10.54 7.31 5.31
N ARG A 108 10.11 7.88 6.44
CA ARG A 108 9.68 7.11 7.63
C ARG A 108 8.49 6.20 7.33
N ALA A 109 7.51 6.67 6.54
CA ALA A 109 6.39 5.83 6.13
C ALA A 109 6.84 4.70 5.21
N ALA A 110 7.64 5.02 4.19
CA ALA A 110 8.10 4.04 3.21
C ALA A 110 8.95 2.92 3.85
N VAL A 111 9.83 3.24 4.81
CA VAL A 111 10.70 2.24 5.47
C VAL A 111 9.95 1.36 6.47
N ALA A 112 8.77 1.78 6.96
CA ALA A 112 8.01 1.04 7.97
C ALA A 112 7.54 -0.34 7.49
N VAL A 113 7.55 -0.60 6.17
CA VAL A 113 7.30 -1.92 5.59
C VAL A 113 8.40 -2.93 5.91
N GLY A 114 9.62 -2.44 6.17
CA GLY A 114 10.78 -3.26 6.54
C GLY A 114 10.77 -3.70 7.99
N ASP A 115 10.02 -3.04 8.86
CA ASP A 115 10.01 -3.38 10.28
C ASP A 115 9.32 -4.73 10.51
N GLY A 116 10.09 -5.69 11.05
CA GLY A 116 9.60 -7.03 11.35
C GLY A 116 9.45 -7.95 10.12
N SER A 117 9.83 -7.50 8.91
CA SER A 117 9.83 -8.35 7.73
C SER A 117 11.07 -9.25 7.71
N VAL A 118 10.85 -10.55 7.43
CA VAL A 118 11.91 -11.57 7.43
C VAL A 118 12.26 -12.04 6.02
N TRP A 119 11.38 -11.87 5.03
CA TRP A 119 11.62 -12.40 3.68
C TRP A 119 11.20 -11.47 2.53
N THR A 120 9.94 -11.05 2.47
CA THR A 120 9.49 -10.09 1.45
C THR A 120 8.81 -8.89 2.10
N LEU A 121 9.13 -7.70 1.63
CA LEU A 121 8.48 -6.45 2.07
C LEU A 121 7.04 -6.40 1.57
N ARG A 122 6.83 -6.80 0.31
CA ARG A 122 5.56 -6.79 -0.40
C ARG A 122 5.29 -8.16 -1.02
N ASP A 123 4.19 -8.25 -1.77
CA ASP A 123 3.74 -9.52 -2.33
C ASP A 123 4.81 -10.14 -3.25
N PRO A 124 5.03 -11.47 -3.16
CA PRO A 124 5.97 -12.14 -4.03
C PRO A 124 5.67 -11.87 -5.51
N TYR A 125 6.72 -11.66 -6.29
CA TYR A 125 6.66 -11.41 -7.74
C TYR A 125 5.98 -10.11 -8.17
N VAL A 126 5.67 -9.21 -7.22
CA VAL A 126 5.08 -7.90 -7.50
C VAL A 126 6.08 -6.80 -7.16
N VAL A 127 6.30 -5.88 -8.11
CA VAL A 127 6.96 -4.61 -7.85
C VAL A 127 5.87 -3.57 -7.62
N HIS A 128 6.00 -2.75 -6.57
CA HIS A 128 5.03 -1.70 -6.25
C HIS A 128 5.55 -0.33 -6.71
N PRO A 129 5.13 0.18 -7.89
CA PRO A 129 5.72 1.38 -8.46
C PRO A 129 5.65 2.62 -7.55
N PRO A 130 4.53 2.92 -6.85
CA PRO A 130 4.46 4.08 -5.96
C PRO A 130 5.52 4.04 -4.84
N ALA A 131 5.82 2.86 -4.30
CA ALA A 131 6.82 2.72 -3.25
C ALA A 131 8.24 2.91 -3.78
N VAL A 132 8.56 2.30 -4.94
CA VAL A 132 9.84 2.45 -5.62
C VAL A 132 10.09 3.92 -6.00
N ASP A 133 9.11 4.58 -6.60
CA ASP A 133 9.23 5.98 -7.02
C ASP A 133 9.36 6.92 -5.82
N GLY A 134 8.59 6.67 -4.75
CA GLY A 134 8.68 7.40 -3.49
C GLY A 134 10.06 7.26 -2.84
N LEU A 135 10.59 6.04 -2.72
CA LEU A 135 11.92 5.79 -2.14
C LEU A 135 13.05 6.36 -2.99
N ARG A 136 12.96 6.30 -4.32
CA ARG A 136 13.92 6.97 -5.21
C ARG A 136 13.90 8.48 -5.03
N ARG A 137 12.73 9.08 -4.83
CA ARG A 137 12.60 10.51 -4.51
C ARG A 137 13.23 10.83 -3.16
N VAL A 138 12.89 10.07 -2.13
CA VAL A 138 13.48 10.18 -0.79
C VAL A 138 15.00 10.18 -0.86
N LEU A 139 15.61 9.24 -1.58
CA LEU A 139 17.08 9.14 -1.68
C LEU A 139 17.74 10.30 -2.44
N ARG A 140 17.01 10.97 -3.35
CA ARG A 140 17.46 12.19 -4.02
C ARG A 140 17.38 13.43 -3.13
N GLU A 141 16.36 13.50 -2.27
CA GLU A 141 16.04 14.69 -1.47
C GLU A 141 16.63 14.66 -0.05
N LEU A 142 16.83 13.48 0.53
CA LEU A 142 17.52 13.34 1.82
C LEU A 142 18.99 13.76 1.70
N PRO A 143 19.60 14.32 2.77
CA PRO A 143 21.03 14.58 2.82
C PRO A 143 21.85 13.35 2.43
N THR A 144 22.95 13.55 1.71
CA THR A 144 23.81 12.45 1.23
C THR A 144 24.68 11.83 2.32
N GLY A 145 24.75 12.46 3.50
CA GLY A 145 25.50 11.97 4.65
C GLY A 145 24.90 10.71 5.27
N ASP A 146 25.71 10.03 6.07
CA ASP A 146 25.29 8.84 6.81
C ASP A 146 24.19 9.19 7.82
N SER A 147 23.05 8.52 7.72
CA SER A 147 21.96 8.60 8.69
C SER A 147 21.18 7.30 8.73
N ASP A 148 20.57 6.99 9.88
CA ASP A 148 19.70 5.82 10.03
C ASP A 148 18.59 5.81 8.96
N LEU A 149 17.91 6.95 8.75
CA LEU A 149 16.80 7.05 7.81
C LEU A 149 17.21 6.83 6.34
N ARG A 150 18.38 7.34 5.94
CA ARG A 150 18.93 7.09 4.59
C ARG A 150 19.36 5.64 4.42
N CYS A 151 20.03 5.06 5.42
CA CYS A 151 20.41 3.65 5.43
C CYS A 151 19.18 2.74 5.25
N ARG A 152 18.13 2.98 6.05
CA ARG A 152 16.88 2.23 5.95
C ARG A 152 16.23 2.40 4.59
N SER A 153 16.20 3.62 4.06
CA SER A 153 15.61 3.91 2.74
C SER A 153 16.34 3.20 1.58
N LEU A 154 17.67 3.13 1.60
CA LEU A 154 18.47 2.37 0.64
C LEU A 154 18.10 0.89 0.64
N LEU A 155 18.05 0.31 1.85
CA LEU A 155 17.79 -1.12 2.06
C LEU A 155 16.33 -1.49 1.76
N THR A 156 15.36 -0.64 2.12
CA THR A 156 13.96 -0.82 1.74
C THR A 156 13.79 -0.77 0.22
N LEU A 157 14.43 0.17 -0.48
CA LEU A 157 14.37 0.22 -1.95
C LEU A 157 14.98 -1.03 -2.59
N ALA A 158 16.11 -1.51 -2.07
CA ALA A 158 16.70 -2.76 -2.54
C ALA A 158 15.74 -3.96 -2.37
N GLY A 159 14.99 -4.00 -1.26
CA GLY A 159 13.95 -4.99 -1.01
C GLY A 159 12.77 -4.91 -1.99
N ASP A 160 12.26 -3.71 -2.26
CA ASP A 160 11.17 -3.49 -3.22
C ASP A 160 11.58 -3.80 -4.67
N LEU A 161 12.87 -3.70 -4.98
CA LEU A 161 13.44 -4.10 -6.28
C LEU A 161 13.77 -5.59 -6.38
N HIS A 162 13.48 -6.42 -5.37
CA HIS A 162 13.85 -7.84 -5.38
C HIS A 162 13.36 -8.60 -6.62
N TYR A 163 12.12 -8.32 -7.05
CA TYR A 163 11.49 -8.93 -8.24
C TYR A 163 11.59 -8.07 -9.51
N ALA A 164 12.27 -6.92 -9.46
CA ALA A 164 12.49 -6.07 -10.62
C ALA A 164 13.67 -6.56 -11.48
N ASP A 165 13.67 -6.22 -12.77
CA ASP A 165 14.83 -6.43 -13.66
C ASP A 165 15.88 -5.31 -13.48
N ALA A 166 16.38 -5.16 -12.26
CA ALA A 166 17.33 -4.11 -11.87
C ALA A 166 18.44 -4.63 -10.92
N PRO A 167 19.17 -5.71 -11.28
CA PRO A 167 20.12 -6.36 -10.37
C PRO A 167 21.27 -5.45 -9.92
N LEU A 168 21.82 -4.63 -10.83
CA LEU A 168 22.93 -3.72 -10.51
C LEU A 168 22.51 -2.59 -9.56
N GLU A 169 21.32 -2.03 -9.75
CA GLU A 169 20.76 -1.00 -8.86
C GLU A 169 20.57 -1.59 -7.46
N ARG A 170 19.96 -2.78 -7.38
CA ARG A 170 19.75 -3.48 -6.10
C ARG A 170 21.06 -3.77 -5.37
N GLU A 171 22.08 -4.25 -6.07
CA GLU A 171 23.41 -4.52 -5.50
C GLU A 171 24.05 -3.23 -4.96
N ALA A 172 24.06 -2.16 -5.74
CA ALA A 172 24.61 -0.87 -5.32
C ALA A 172 23.90 -0.31 -4.06
N LEU A 173 22.57 -0.35 -4.03
CA LEU A 173 21.78 0.09 -2.88
C LEU A 173 22.07 -0.74 -1.62
N THR A 174 22.19 -2.06 -1.78
CA THR A 174 22.48 -2.98 -0.68
C THR A 174 23.88 -2.72 -0.12
N ASP A 175 24.88 -2.60 -1.00
CA ASP A 175 26.27 -2.36 -0.62
C ASP A 175 26.43 -1.01 0.10
N GLU A 176 25.82 0.05 -0.43
CA GLU A 176 25.84 1.39 0.18
C GLU A 176 25.15 1.38 1.55
N GLY A 177 23.94 0.80 1.63
CA GLY A 177 23.16 0.73 2.87
C GLY A 177 23.88 -0.02 3.98
N LEU A 178 24.47 -1.19 3.67
CA LEU A 178 25.23 -1.98 4.65
C LEU A 178 26.55 -1.31 5.04
N ALA A 179 27.23 -0.64 4.10
CA ALA A 179 28.42 0.14 4.41
C ALA A 179 28.08 1.31 5.34
N MET A 180 26.96 1.98 5.12
CA MET A 180 26.44 3.05 5.98
C MET A 180 26.12 2.54 7.38
N ALA A 181 25.40 1.42 7.51
CA ALA A 181 25.12 0.81 8.81
C ALA A 181 26.41 0.47 9.59
N ARG A 182 27.46 0.00 8.89
CA ARG A 182 28.77 -0.26 9.50
C ARG A 182 29.47 1.02 9.98
N ARG A 183 29.42 2.11 9.19
CA ARG A 183 30.03 3.40 9.56
C ARG A 183 29.32 4.07 10.73
N ILE A 184 27.98 4.01 10.76
CA ILE A 184 27.17 4.54 11.87
C ILE A 184 27.47 3.77 13.17
N GLY A 185 27.64 2.46 13.09
CA GLY A 185 28.06 1.64 14.23
C GLY A 185 26.97 1.32 15.26
N ASP A 186 25.72 1.75 15.05
CA ASP A 186 24.58 1.41 15.90
C ASP A 186 24.22 -0.09 15.79
N PRO A 187 24.29 -0.86 16.89
CA PRO A 187 23.90 -2.27 16.90
C PRO A 187 22.46 -2.53 16.43
N HIS A 188 21.51 -1.64 16.75
CA HIS A 188 20.10 -1.82 16.38
C HIS A 188 19.90 -1.67 14.88
N LEU A 189 20.45 -0.60 14.28
CA LEU A 189 20.45 -0.43 12.83
C LEU A 189 21.15 -1.59 12.11
N ARG A 190 22.28 -2.08 12.63
CA ARG A 190 22.98 -3.24 12.05
C ARG A 190 22.15 -4.52 12.11
N ALA A 191 21.48 -4.77 13.23
CA ALA A 191 20.58 -5.91 13.37
C ALA A 191 19.38 -5.80 12.42
N TRP A 192 18.82 -4.60 12.27
CA TRP A 192 17.73 -4.32 11.32
C TRP A 192 18.17 -4.49 9.86
N ALA A 193 19.40 -4.12 9.52
CA ALA A 193 19.94 -4.19 8.16
C ALA A 193 20.36 -5.61 7.73
N ALA A 194 20.64 -6.49 8.69
CA ALA A 194 21.16 -7.83 8.41
C ALA A 194 20.20 -8.75 7.62
N PRO A 195 18.88 -8.78 7.88
CA PRO A 195 17.92 -9.53 7.05
C PRO A 195 17.88 -9.06 5.59
N THR A 196 18.23 -7.80 5.32
CA THR A 196 18.16 -7.22 3.97
C THR A 196 19.33 -7.65 3.08
N THR A 197 20.34 -8.35 3.61
CA THR A 197 21.22 -9.17 2.76
C THR A 197 20.42 -10.37 2.25
N LEU A 198 19.59 -10.13 1.25
CA LEU A 198 19.11 -11.20 0.39
C LEU A 198 20.34 -11.97 -0.10
N PRO A 199 20.31 -13.31 -0.11
CA PRO A 199 21.39 -14.06 -0.73
C PRO A 199 21.57 -13.49 -2.15
N PRO A 200 22.83 -13.27 -2.61
CA PRO A 200 23.08 -12.77 -3.95
C PRO A 200 22.22 -13.60 -4.89
N SER A 201 21.39 -12.93 -5.70
CA SER A 201 20.56 -13.66 -6.66
C SER A 201 21.49 -14.61 -7.39
N PRO A 202 21.16 -15.92 -7.45
CA PRO A 202 22.05 -16.88 -8.06
C PRO A 202 22.45 -16.32 -9.42
N ARG A 203 23.76 -16.15 -9.66
CA ARG A 203 24.29 -15.72 -10.96
C ARG A 203 23.52 -16.51 -12.02
N ARG A 204 22.99 -15.84 -13.07
CA ARG A 204 22.26 -16.52 -14.15
C ARG A 204 23.02 -17.81 -14.52
N GLY A 205 22.40 -18.96 -14.27
CA GLY A 205 22.99 -20.29 -14.51
C GLY A 205 23.50 -21.08 -13.29
N SER A 206 23.50 -20.53 -12.07
CA SER A 206 24.01 -21.21 -10.86
C SER A 206 22.95 -21.99 -10.06
N CYS A 207 21.65 -21.76 -10.30
CA CYS A 207 20.57 -22.56 -9.72
C CYS A 207 20.00 -23.54 -10.76
N PRO A 208 20.15 -24.87 -10.60
CA PRO A 208 19.68 -25.87 -11.56
C PRO A 208 18.15 -25.93 -11.74
N TRP A 209 17.41 -25.45 -10.74
CA TRP A 209 15.94 -25.55 -10.67
C TRP A 209 15.22 -24.26 -11.13
N TRP A 210 15.95 -23.18 -11.42
CA TRP A 210 15.35 -21.99 -12.04
C TRP A 210 15.25 -22.23 -13.56
N PRO A 211 14.06 -22.10 -14.18
CA PRO A 211 13.91 -22.33 -15.60
C PRO A 211 14.88 -21.47 -16.40
N ARG A 212 15.77 -22.10 -17.18
CA ARG A 212 16.60 -21.42 -18.17
C ARG A 212 15.67 -20.84 -19.23
N GLY A 213 15.31 -19.57 -19.08
CA GLY A 213 14.43 -18.86 -20.01
C GLY A 213 12.96 -18.91 -19.60
N SER A 214 12.58 -18.10 -18.62
CA SER A 214 11.19 -17.64 -18.50
C SER A 214 10.99 -16.47 -19.47
N PRO A 215 10.04 -16.52 -20.41
CA PRO A 215 9.77 -15.42 -21.33
C PRO A 215 8.87 -14.39 -20.64
N THR A 216 9.42 -13.53 -19.80
CA THR A 216 8.65 -12.43 -19.17
C THR A 216 9.02 -11.04 -19.66
N SER A 217 9.97 -10.89 -20.58
CA SER A 217 10.29 -9.60 -21.22
C SER A 217 9.82 -9.45 -22.68
N ALA A 218 8.97 -10.35 -23.18
CA ALA A 218 8.46 -10.31 -24.58
C ALA A 218 6.94 -10.14 -24.72
N LYS A 219 6.28 -9.39 -23.82
CA LYS A 219 4.88 -8.95 -24.02
C LYS A 219 4.65 -7.44 -23.79
N ALA A 220 5.63 -6.62 -24.13
CA ALA A 220 5.41 -5.22 -24.43
C ALA A 220 5.63 -5.00 -25.93
N GLY A 221 4.54 -5.01 -26.71
CA GLY A 221 4.56 -4.65 -28.13
C GLY A 221 4.08 -5.76 -29.07
N ALA A 222 2.76 -5.82 -29.30
CA ALA A 222 2.11 -6.15 -30.59
C ALA A 222 0.67 -6.63 -30.35
N SER A 223 -0.22 -5.74 -29.92
CA SER A 223 -1.67 -5.95 -30.11
C SER A 223 -2.04 -5.64 -31.57
N ARG A 224 -1.66 -6.50 -32.52
CA ARG A 224 -2.31 -6.52 -33.84
C ARG A 224 -3.63 -7.28 -33.68
N ARG A 225 -4.73 -6.53 -33.63
CA ARG A 225 -6.10 -7.07 -33.74
C ARG A 225 -6.20 -7.95 -35.00
N PRO A 226 -6.71 -9.18 -34.93
CA PRO A 226 -7.08 -9.93 -36.12
C PRO A 226 -8.41 -9.40 -36.69
N ALA A 227 -8.43 -9.14 -38.00
CA ALA A 227 -9.64 -8.76 -38.72
C ALA A 227 -10.70 -9.88 -38.68
N PRO A 228 -12.00 -9.56 -38.58
CA PRO A 228 -13.05 -10.58 -38.58
C PRO A 228 -13.20 -11.21 -39.96
N ARG A 229 -13.14 -12.55 -40.01
CA ARG A 229 -13.43 -13.35 -41.19
C ARG A 229 -14.91 -13.18 -41.60
N ARG A 230 -15.13 -12.60 -42.78
CA ARG A 230 -16.43 -12.61 -43.49
C ARG A 230 -16.83 -14.07 -43.75
N ARG A 231 -17.88 -14.56 -43.09
CA ARG A 231 -18.66 -15.71 -43.57
C ARG A 231 -19.79 -15.18 -44.43
N ALA A 232 -19.74 -15.55 -45.71
CA ALA A 232 -20.87 -15.41 -46.62
C ALA A 232 -21.96 -16.40 -46.23
N ARG A 233 -23.19 -15.90 -46.01
CA ARG A 233 -24.43 -16.66 -46.20
C ARG A 233 -25.46 -15.71 -46.82
N GLY A 234 -26.06 -16.20 -47.91
CA GLY A 234 -27.06 -15.51 -48.73
C GLY A 234 -28.46 -15.41 -48.09
N PRO A 235 -29.45 -15.00 -48.88
CA PRO A 235 -30.55 -14.16 -48.41
C PRO A 235 -31.79 -14.98 -48.00
N GLY A 236 -32.50 -14.48 -47.00
CA GLY A 236 -33.75 -15.04 -46.52
C GLY A 236 -34.48 -14.01 -45.65
N SER A 237 -35.24 -13.17 -46.35
CA SER A 237 -36.20 -12.21 -45.82
C SER A 237 -37.24 -12.86 -44.90
N PHE A 238 -37.46 -12.30 -43.71
CA PHE A 238 -38.77 -12.28 -43.08
C PHE A 238 -38.95 -10.99 -42.26
N ALA A 239 -39.97 -10.24 -42.65
CA ALA A 239 -40.41 -8.99 -42.04
C ALA A 239 -41.28 -9.27 -40.80
N CYS A 240 -41.18 -8.44 -39.75
CA CYS A 240 -42.35 -7.82 -39.12
C CYS A 240 -41.99 -6.93 -37.91
N ARG A 241 -42.27 -5.64 -38.09
CA ARG A 241 -43.16 -4.79 -37.28
C ARG A 241 -42.78 -4.34 -35.85
N ARG A 242 -43.02 -3.02 -35.70
CA ARG A 242 -43.37 -2.20 -34.50
C ARG A 242 -42.18 -1.73 -33.65
N ALA A 243 -42.13 -0.50 -33.16
CA ALA A 243 -42.92 0.71 -33.42
C ALA A 243 -42.13 1.89 -32.84
N ASP A 244 -41.99 2.96 -33.61
CA ASP A 244 -41.52 4.24 -33.13
C ASP A 244 -42.49 4.81 -32.09
N ARG A 245 -41.99 5.14 -30.89
CA ARG A 245 -42.55 6.22 -30.06
C ARG A 245 -41.51 7.31 -29.92
N ARG A 246 -41.68 8.35 -30.75
CA ARG A 246 -41.06 9.67 -30.56
C ARG A 246 -41.62 10.31 -29.30
N ALA A 247 -40.75 10.63 -28.35
CA ALA A 247 -41.05 11.59 -27.29
C ALA A 247 -40.69 12.99 -27.80
N GLY A 248 -41.73 13.77 -28.10
CA GLY A 248 -41.65 15.19 -28.39
C GLY A 248 -42.16 15.98 -27.19
N SER A 249 -41.32 16.90 -26.74
CA SER A 249 -41.53 18.04 -25.84
C SER A 249 -42.89 18.73 -25.93
N GLY A 250 -43.39 19.23 -24.79
CA GLY A 250 -44.51 20.18 -24.77
C GLY A 250 -44.86 20.71 -23.38
N SER A 251 -44.23 21.82 -23.01
CA SER A 251 -44.53 22.74 -21.91
C SER A 251 -46.01 23.15 -21.75
N ARG A 252 -46.44 23.36 -20.49
CA ARG A 252 -47.10 24.58 -19.94
C ARG A 252 -48.04 24.19 -18.81
N THR A 253 -47.91 24.85 -17.67
CA THR A 253 -49.06 25.34 -16.88
C THR A 253 -48.57 26.37 -15.87
N GLY A 254 -49.18 27.55 -15.94
CA GLY A 254 -49.15 28.60 -14.94
C GLY A 254 -50.55 29.25 -14.91
N GLY A 255 -50.98 29.64 -13.71
CA GLY A 255 -52.26 30.29 -13.39
C GLY A 255 -53.39 29.30 -13.10
N ARG A 256 -54.12 29.36 -11.99
CA ARG A 256 -54.36 30.40 -10.98
C ARG A 256 -54.53 29.74 -9.61
#